data_AF-X0RI93-F1
#
_entry.id   AF-X0RI93-F1
#
_cell.length_a   1.000
_cell.length_b   1.000
_cell.length_c   1.000
_cell.angle_alpha   90.00
_cell.angle_beta   90.00
_cell.angle_gamma   90.00
#
_symmetry.space_group_name_H-M   'P 1'
#
loop_
_entity.id
_entity.type
_entity.pdbx_description
1 polymer ?
#
loop_
_entity_poly.entity_id
_entity_poly.type
_entity_poly.pdbx_seq_one_letter_code
_entity_poly.pdbx_strand_id
1 'polypeptide(L)'
;MTQGRVPRQFGSTEHLASEAIAAYVDGELRMSAYLRAAHHLSICPECAFEVDSQQQARRALRRSGDVAMPSGLLGLLSQIPSCNQGDPADKSPFDSHTPDSPLTSAYSITSRIWSRRRRR
;
A
#
# COMPACT_ATOMS: atom_id res chain seq x y z
N MET A 1 29.17 23.99 7.50
CA MET A 1 27.96 24.69 8.00
C MET A 1 26.73 23.98 7.44
N THR A 2 26.24 22.93 8.10
CA THR A 2 25.05 22.17 7.70
C THR A 2 23.80 22.96 8.10
N GLN A 3 23.16 23.63 7.14
CA GLN A 3 21.91 24.35 7.37
C GLN A 3 20.82 23.34 7.76
N GLY A 4 20.44 23.34 9.04
CA GLY A 4 19.25 22.66 9.52
C GLY A 4 18.03 23.25 8.82
N ARG A 5 17.42 22.48 7.94
CA ARG A 5 16.18 22.84 7.26
C ARG A 5 15.12 23.16 8.32
N VAL A 6 14.70 24.42 8.41
CA VAL A 6 13.59 24.84 9.27
C VAL A 6 12.36 23.97 8.90
N PRO A 7 11.69 23.31 9.87
CA PRO A 7 10.50 22.54 9.57
C PRO A 7 9.47 23.49 8.95
N ARG A 8 8.96 23.13 7.76
CA ARG A 8 7.97 23.95 7.07
C ARG A 8 6.83 24.29 8.03
N GLN A 9 6.59 25.58 8.23
CA GLN A 9 5.35 26.06 8.81
C GLN A 9 4.25 25.77 7.79
N PHE A 10 3.17 25.13 8.22
CA PHE A 10 2.02 24.90 7.36
C PHE A 10 1.42 26.28 7.04
N GLY A 11 1.53 26.70 5.77
CA GLY A 11 0.95 27.94 5.29
C GLY A 11 -0.54 27.76 5.10
N SER A 12 -1.32 28.66 5.68
CA SER A 12 -2.78 28.65 5.74
C SER A 12 -3.44 28.60 4.35
N THR A 13 -3.89 27.41 3.96
CA THR A 13 -5.33 27.18 3.73
C THR A 13 -5.81 26.26 4.85
N GLU A 14 -5.72 26.87 6.04
CA GLU A 14 -6.27 26.66 7.39
C GLU A 14 -6.55 25.28 8.01
N HIS A 15 -6.34 24.17 7.31
CA HIS A 15 -6.57 22.83 7.85
C HIS A 15 -5.37 21.90 7.66
N LEU A 16 -5.32 20.82 8.46
CA LEU A 16 -4.40 19.72 8.19
C LEU A 16 -4.69 19.13 6.81
N ALA A 17 -3.65 18.84 6.04
CA ALA A 17 -3.81 18.13 4.79
C ALA A 17 -4.36 16.71 5.06
N SER A 18 -5.16 16.16 4.14
CA SER A 18 -5.82 14.87 4.34
C SER A 18 -4.82 13.73 4.61
N GLU A 19 -3.63 13.77 4.02
CA GLU A 19 -2.56 12.83 4.29
C GLU A 19 -1.98 12.95 5.71
N ALA A 20 -1.97 14.16 6.28
CA ALA A 20 -1.52 14.39 7.64
C ALA A 20 -2.54 13.84 8.66
N ILE A 21 -3.83 13.94 8.35
CA ILE A 21 -4.92 13.37 9.15
C ILE A 21 -4.84 11.85 9.14
N ALA A 22 -4.67 11.24 7.96
CA ALA A 22 -4.51 9.79 7.83
C ALA A 22 -3.28 9.30 8.62
N ALA A 23 -2.13 9.95 8.45
CA ALA A 23 -0.92 9.60 9.18
C ALA A 23 -1.07 9.79 10.71
N TYR A 24 -1.83 10.80 11.16
CA TYR A 24 -2.14 11.00 12.58
C TYR A 24 -2.99 9.86 13.14
N VAL A 25 -4.07 9.48 12.43
CA VAL A 25 -5.00 8.41 12.82
C VAL A 25 -4.33 7.05 12.84
N ASP A 26 -3.42 6.79 11.90
CA ASP A 26 -2.68 5.53 11.83
C ASP A 26 -1.50 5.46 12.80
N GLY A 27 -1.04 6.60 13.32
CA GLY A 27 0.10 6.69 14.25
C GLY A 27 1.46 6.76 13.56
N GLU A 28 1.49 7.14 12.28
CA GLU A 28 2.68 7.13 11.42
C GLU A 28 3.43 8.48 11.40
N LEU A 29 2.95 9.48 12.14
CA LEU A 29 3.64 10.75 12.27
C LEU A 29 4.85 10.64 13.21
N ARG A 30 5.97 11.23 12.79
CA ARG A 30 7.11 11.49 13.69
C ARG A 30 6.67 12.42 14.84
N MET A 31 7.29 12.27 16.01
CA MET A 31 6.92 12.98 17.25
C MET A 31 6.68 14.49 17.07
N SER A 32 7.58 15.19 16.38
CA SER A 32 7.44 16.65 16.16
C SER A 32 6.25 17.02 15.27
N ALA A 33 5.91 16.17 14.30
CA ALA A 33 4.72 16.36 13.46
C ALA A 33 3.44 16.01 14.23
N TYR A 34 3.49 14.94 15.04
CA TYR A 34 2.40 14.53 15.92
C TYR A 34 2.00 15.65 16.88
N LEU A 35 2.96 16.27 17.58
CA LEU A 35 2.67 17.36 18.53
C LEU A 35 2.03 18.58 17.85
N ARG A 36 2.48 18.93 16.63
CA ARG A 36 1.88 20.03 15.87
C ARG A 36 0.45 19.70 15.43
N ALA A 37 0.21 18.47 14.97
CA ALA A 37 -1.12 18.01 14.61
C ALA A 37 -2.05 17.98 15.83
N ALA A 38 -1.62 17.39 16.95
CA ALA A 38 -2.38 17.34 18.20
C ALA A 38 -2.75 18.75 18.70
N HIS A 39 -1.81 19.69 18.67
CA HIS A 39 -2.09 21.09 18.99
C HIS A 39 -3.15 21.68 18.05
N HIS A 40 -3.03 21.48 16.73
CA HIS A 40 -4.02 21.96 15.77
C HIS A 40 -5.42 21.35 16.01
N LEU A 41 -5.51 20.06 16.30
CA LEU A 41 -6.79 19.40 16.60
C LEU A 41 -7.48 19.96 17.85
N SER A 42 -6.70 20.47 18.82
CA SER A 42 -7.27 21.10 20.01
C SER A 42 -7.95 22.45 19.76
N ILE A 43 -7.63 23.10 18.63
CA ILE A 43 -8.13 24.44 18.28
C ILE A 43 -9.01 24.44 17.02
N CYS A 44 -8.94 23.40 16.19
CA CYS A 44 -9.70 23.29 14.94
C CYS A 44 -10.72 22.13 15.00
N PRO A 45 -12.02 22.42 15.20
CA PRO A 45 -13.04 21.39 15.31
C PRO A 45 -13.30 20.64 13.99
N GLU A 46 -13.05 21.27 12.83
CA GLU A 46 -13.20 20.63 11.52
C GLU A 46 -12.18 19.50 11.31
N CYS A 47 -10.91 19.75 11.62
CA CYS A 47 -9.90 18.70 11.57
C CYS A 47 -10.12 17.62 12.63
N ALA A 48 -10.66 17.96 13.81
CA ALA A 48 -11.05 16.98 14.81
C ALA A 48 -12.17 16.07 14.29
N PHE A 49 -13.18 16.63 13.63
CA PHE A 49 -14.25 15.88 12.99
C PHE A 49 -13.72 14.95 11.88
N GLU A 50 -12.78 15.43 11.05
CA GLU A 50 -12.17 14.59 10.02
C GLU A 50 -11.37 13.41 10.63
N VAL A 51 -10.63 13.64 11.71
CA VAL A 51 -9.94 12.58 12.47
C VAL A 51 -10.94 11.54 12.98
N ASP A 52 -12.04 11.97 13.58
CA ASP A 52 -13.08 11.06 14.09
C ASP A 52 -13.72 10.24 12.97
N SER A 53 -14.01 10.87 11.83
CA SER A 53 -14.56 10.20 10.65
C SER A 53 -13.63 9.08 10.13
N GLN A 54 -12.33 9.35 10.07
CA GLN A 54 -11.34 8.36 9.65
C GLN A 54 -11.14 7.26 10.68
N GLN A 55 -11.17 7.58 11.97
CA GLN A 55 -11.15 6.56 13.03
C GLN A 55 -12.38 5.64 12.95
N GLN A 56 -13.56 6.18 12.68
CA GLN A 56 -14.77 5.38 12.49
C GLN A 56 -14.64 4.46 11.28
N ALA A 57 -14.11 4.96 10.16
CA ALA A 57 -13.83 4.15 8.97
C ALA A 57 -12.83 3.02 9.30
N ARG A 58 -11.73 3.32 10.00
CA ARG A 58 -10.74 2.32 10.46
C ARG A 58 -11.38 1.25 11.34
N ARG A 59 -12.23 1.65 12.29
CA ARG A 59 -12.98 0.71 13.16
C ARG A 59 -13.99 -0.12 12.36
N ALA A 60 -14.60 0.42 11.32
CA ALA A 60 -15.50 -0.33 10.44
C ALA A 60 -14.74 -1.40 9.65
N LEU A 61 -13.61 -1.04 9.05
CA LEU A 61 -12.75 -1.98 8.31
C LEU A 61 -12.19 -3.08 9.23
N ARG A 62 -11.76 -2.74 10.44
CA ARG A 62 -11.30 -3.76 11.41
C ARG A 62 -12.40 -4.71 11.85
N ARG A 63 -13.67 -4.28 11.77
CA ARG A 63 -14.84 -5.10 12.13
C ARG A 63 -15.47 -5.83 10.94
N SER A 64 -15.04 -5.57 9.70
CA SER A 64 -15.66 -6.19 8.51
C SER A 64 -15.35 -7.67 8.33
N GLY A 65 -14.58 -8.27 9.24
CA GLY A 65 -14.19 -9.67 9.20
C GLY A 65 -12.79 -9.86 8.63
N ASP A 66 -12.29 -11.08 8.80
CA ASP A 66 -10.95 -11.45 8.36
C ASP A 66 -10.93 -11.70 6.85
N VAL A 67 -9.85 -11.30 6.20
CA VAL A 67 -9.66 -11.57 4.76
C VAL A 67 -8.99 -12.92 4.64
N ALA A 68 -9.80 -13.95 4.37
CA ALA A 68 -9.28 -15.30 4.15
C ALA A 68 -8.47 -15.37 2.85
N MET A 69 -7.37 -16.13 2.89
CA MET A 69 -6.57 -16.40 1.71
C MET A 69 -7.35 -17.29 0.73
N PRO A 70 -7.47 -16.93 -0.57
CA PRO A 70 -8.11 -17.78 -1.56
C PRO A 70 -7.37 -19.14 -1.67
N SER A 71 -8.12 -20.24 -1.64
CA SER A 71 -7.57 -21.61 -1.67
C SER A 71 -6.66 -21.88 -2.88
N GLY A 72 -7.01 -21.34 -4.05
CA GLY A 72 -6.18 -21.45 -5.25
C GLY A 72 -4.82 -20.78 -5.12
N LEU A 73 -4.75 -19.59 -4.51
CA LEU A 73 -3.48 -18.91 -4.25
C LEU A 73 -2.64 -19.69 -3.23
N LEU A 74 -3.28 -20.23 -2.18
CA LEU A 74 -2.61 -21.04 -1.18
C LEU A 74 -1.96 -22.27 -1.80
N GLY A 75 -2.66 -22.97 -2.69
CA GLY A 75 -2.14 -24.12 -3.42
C GLY A 75 -0.98 -23.78 -4.36
N LEU A 76 -0.93 -22.57 -4.93
CA LEU A 76 0.21 -22.11 -5.72
C LEU A 76 1.41 -21.73 -4.83
N LEU A 77 1.19 -20.98 -3.75
CA LEU A 77 2.27 -20.60 -2.83
C LEU A 77 2.90 -21.81 -2.14
N SER A 78 2.12 -22.88 -1.87
CA SER A 78 2.66 -24.11 -1.30
C SER A 78 3.61 -24.88 -2.23
N GLN A 79 3.64 -24.55 -3.53
CA GLN A 79 4.51 -25.19 -4.52
C GLN A 79 5.86 -24.45 -4.73
N ILE A 80 6.04 -23.25 -4.16
CA ILE A 80 7.29 -22.47 -4.27
C ILE A 80 8.54 -23.26 -3.81
N PRO A 81 8.51 -24.07 -2.73
CA PRO A 81 9.66 -24.86 -2.35
C PRO A 81 10.10 -25.87 -3.43
N SER A 82 9.17 -26.35 -4.26
CA SER A 82 9.40 -27.37 -5.27
C SER A 82 9.95 -26.81 -6.59
N CYS A 83 9.80 -25.51 -6.87
CA CYS A 83 10.29 -24.91 -8.12
C CYS A 83 11.80 -24.61 -8.13
N ASN A 84 12.50 -24.78 -7.01
CA ASN A 84 13.96 -24.63 -6.92
C ASN A 84 14.72 -25.97 -6.98
N GLN A 85 14.01 -27.10 -7.11
CA GLN A 85 14.64 -28.40 -7.35
C GLN A 85 14.83 -28.59 -8.85
N GLY A 86 15.73 -27.77 -9.41
CA GLY A 86 16.32 -28.06 -10.72
C GLY A 86 17.20 -29.29 -10.60
N ASP A 87 16.96 -30.26 -11.47
CA ASP A 87 17.70 -31.51 -11.58
C ASP A 87 19.23 -31.29 -11.58
N PRO A 88 20.04 -32.08 -10.83
CA PRO A 88 21.50 -32.03 -10.91
C PRO A 88 22.06 -32.72 -12.18
N ALA A 89 21.34 -32.68 -13.30
CA ALA A 89 21.67 -33.42 -14.51
C ALA A 89 21.40 -32.62 -15.80
N ASP A 90 22.14 -31.54 -16.02
CA ASP A 90 22.60 -31.29 -17.40
C ASP A 90 23.96 -30.60 -17.39
N LYS A 91 24.99 -31.45 -17.52
CA LYS A 91 26.29 -31.03 -18.00
C LYS A 91 26.32 -31.44 -19.47
N SER A 92 26.03 -30.53 -20.40
CA SER A 92 26.73 -30.58 -21.68
C SER A 92 26.78 -29.22 -22.39
N PRO A 93 27.87 -28.92 -23.11
CA PRO A 93 28.13 -27.62 -23.70
C PRO A 93 27.59 -27.54 -25.13
N PHE A 94 27.00 -26.39 -25.45
CA PHE A 94 26.95 -25.81 -26.80
C PHE A 94 26.29 -26.67 -27.88
N ASP A 95 25.04 -26.38 -28.23
CA ASP A 95 24.64 -26.41 -29.63
C ASP A 95 23.47 -25.47 -29.93
N SER A 96 23.51 -24.98 -31.16
CA SER A 96 22.84 -23.79 -31.66
C SER A 96 21.51 -24.13 -32.36
N HIS A 97 20.68 -23.09 -32.55
CA HIS A 97 19.65 -22.92 -33.61
C HIS A 97 18.14 -23.24 -33.35
N THR A 98 17.36 -22.14 -33.13
CA THR A 98 16.13 -21.64 -33.83
C THR A 98 14.80 -22.46 -33.89
N PRO A 99 13.63 -21.85 -34.22
CA PRO A 99 12.82 -20.86 -33.48
C PRO A 99 11.32 -21.29 -33.35
N ASP A 100 10.50 -20.41 -32.74
CA ASP A 100 9.03 -20.33 -32.78
C ASP A 100 8.17 -21.40 -32.07
N SER A 101 7.70 -21.06 -30.88
CA SER A 101 6.33 -21.37 -30.44
C SER A 101 5.83 -20.40 -29.36
N PRO A 102 4.58 -19.92 -29.46
CA PRO A 102 4.07 -18.84 -28.62
C PRO A 102 3.76 -19.35 -27.21
N LEU A 103 4.28 -18.64 -26.21
CA LEU A 103 3.96 -18.82 -24.80
C LEU A 103 2.49 -18.44 -24.54
N THR A 104 1.58 -19.40 -24.70
CA THR A 104 0.26 -19.36 -24.09
C THR A 104 0.40 -19.68 -22.61
N SER A 105 0.35 -18.66 -21.76
CA SER A 105 -0.57 -18.59 -20.62
C SER A 105 -0.15 -17.42 -19.73
N ALA A 106 -0.47 -16.23 -20.21
CA ALA A 106 -0.36 -15.01 -19.44
C ALA A 106 -1.36 -15.06 -18.27
N TYR A 107 -0.85 -15.12 -17.05
CA TYR A 107 -1.58 -14.75 -15.84
C TYR A 107 -2.07 -13.30 -15.97
N SER A 108 -3.27 -13.13 -16.51
CA SER A 108 -3.95 -11.84 -16.60
C SER A 108 -4.71 -11.59 -15.31
N ILE A 109 -4.01 -11.18 -14.26
CA ILE A 109 -4.67 -10.63 -13.06
C ILE A 109 -5.26 -9.28 -13.47
N THR A 110 -6.58 -9.21 -13.49
CA THR A 110 -7.37 -8.09 -13.97
C THR A 110 -7.19 -6.84 -13.10
N SER A 111 -6.43 -5.87 -13.60
CA SER A 111 -6.40 -4.47 -13.10
C SER A 111 -7.66 -3.66 -13.46
N ARG A 112 -8.83 -4.29 -13.64
CA ARG A 112 -10.04 -3.63 -14.17
C ARG A 112 -11.13 -3.37 -13.12
N ILE A 113 -10.78 -2.88 -11.94
CA ILE A 113 -11.78 -2.50 -10.93
C ILE A 113 -11.82 -0.98 -10.68
N TRP A 114 -10.84 -0.20 -11.14
CA TRP A 114 -10.73 1.22 -10.78
C TRP A 114 -11.05 2.22 -11.90
N SER A 115 -11.69 1.79 -13.00
CA SER A 115 -11.98 2.67 -14.15
C SER A 115 -13.44 3.15 -14.23
N ARG A 116 -14.29 2.89 -13.22
CA ARG A 116 -15.75 3.18 -13.31
C ARG A 116 -16.32 4.11 -12.23
N ARG A 117 -15.53 5.06 -11.70
CA ARG A 117 -16.12 6.10 -10.84
C ARG A 117 -15.42 7.46 -10.94
N ARG A 118 -15.48 8.10 -12.11
CA ARG A 118 -15.30 9.56 -12.28
C ARG A 118 -15.88 10.01 -13.63
N ARG A 119 -17.22 10.00 -13.73
CA ARG A 119 -18.01 10.89 -14.59
C ARG A 119 -19.40 11.01 -13.98
N ARG A 120 -19.57 12.01 -13.13
CA ARG A 120 -20.67 12.97 -13.08
C ARG A 120 -20.40 13.91 -11.92
#